data_AF-A0A1E3AQP7-F1
#
_entry.id   AF-A0A1E3AQP7-F1
#
_cell.length_a   1.000
_cell.length_b   1.000
_cell.length_c   1.000
_cell.angle_alpha   90.00
_cell.angle_beta   90.00
_cell.angle_gamma   90.00
#
_symmetry.space_group_name_H-M   'P 1'
#
loop_
_entity.id
_entity.type
_entity.pdbx_description
1 polymer ?
#
loop_
_entity_poly.entity_id
_entity_poly.type
_entity_poly.pdbx_seq_one_letter_code
_entity_poly.pdbx_strand_id
1 'polypeptide(L)'
;MEIRVPVFAGRRILKKESLWDIRDYTYAGWQLYYSDYTDGLLKGCEIHTEDGRLVIGKGMLKFHDFIYLLMEEEEVAYQPKNRWQVLKAEFSEDETNLDYKAYRVRFFLDEELELGENQMEMCRFYLREGSALRDSYKNFADMSTEYDTVNLICATVAGIGEKTLHPALLLQFVEELWNMKEKDAADFGICSLIWNAQGRVERKVIAAYLCGKLADHTAEKNDNNRIYGDMERIIGNKSFRMERKTPKRIVVE
;
A
#
# COMPACT_ATOMS: atom_id res chain seq x y z
N MET A 1 8.95 -28.65 -22.36
CA MET A 1 9.51 -27.73 -21.37
C MET A 1 10.32 -28.56 -20.39
N GLU A 2 11.57 -28.19 -20.13
CA GLU A 2 12.47 -28.88 -19.19
C GLU A 2 12.92 -27.87 -18.13
N ILE A 3 12.75 -28.19 -16.84
CA ILE A 3 13.28 -27.41 -15.72
C ILE A 3 14.51 -28.14 -15.19
N ARG A 4 15.68 -27.52 -15.28
CA ARG A 4 16.93 -28.07 -14.78
C ARG A 4 17.21 -27.51 -13.39
N VAL A 5 17.26 -28.40 -12.40
CA VAL A 5 17.69 -28.05 -11.04
C VAL A 5 19.06 -28.67 -10.81
N PRO A 6 20.13 -27.88 -10.65
CA PRO A 6 21.47 -28.43 -10.47
C PRO A 6 21.60 -29.27 -9.21
N VAL A 7 22.27 -30.42 -9.32
CA VAL A 7 22.58 -31.29 -8.17
C VAL A 7 24.01 -31.02 -7.72
N PHE A 8 24.14 -30.34 -6.57
CA PHE A 8 25.42 -30.11 -5.91
C PHE A 8 25.79 -31.32 -5.05
N ALA A 9 26.76 -32.09 -5.53
CA ALA A 9 27.27 -33.25 -4.81
C ALA A 9 28.79 -33.34 -4.95
N GLY A 10 29.43 -33.97 -3.96
CA GLY A 10 30.86 -34.24 -4.00
C GLY A 10 31.26 -34.95 -5.29
N ARG A 11 32.42 -34.58 -5.84
CA ARG A 11 32.99 -35.11 -7.10
C ARG A 11 32.21 -34.75 -8.38
N ARG A 12 31.32 -33.75 -8.33
CA ARG A 12 30.70 -33.14 -9.53
C ARG A 12 31.32 -31.78 -9.82
N ILE A 13 31.43 -31.44 -11.10
CA ILE A 13 31.96 -30.14 -11.55
C ILE A 13 30.82 -29.12 -11.57
N LEU A 14 31.00 -27.98 -10.88
CA LEU A 14 30.12 -26.82 -11.01
C LEU A 14 30.33 -26.18 -12.38
N LYS A 15 29.28 -26.15 -13.20
CA LYS A 15 29.31 -25.54 -14.53
C LYS A 15 28.64 -24.16 -14.50
N LYS A 16 29.05 -23.26 -15.39
CA LYS A 16 28.41 -21.93 -15.53
C LYS A 16 26.92 -22.06 -15.85
N GLU A 17 26.54 -23.08 -16.62
CA GLU A 17 25.14 -23.37 -16.96
C GLU A 17 24.31 -23.70 -15.72
N SER A 18 24.92 -24.33 -14.70
CA SER A 18 24.24 -24.60 -13.43
C SER A 18 23.94 -23.30 -12.66
N LEU A 19 24.83 -22.30 -12.74
CA LEU A 19 24.58 -20.99 -12.15
C LEU A 19 23.49 -20.23 -12.92
N TRP A 20 23.47 -20.35 -14.25
CA TRP A 20 22.40 -19.80 -15.08
C TRP A 20 21.05 -20.44 -14.76
N ASP A 21 20.98 -21.77 -14.64
CA ASP A 21 19.75 -22.48 -14.29
C ASP A 21 19.18 -22.00 -12.94
N ILE A 22 20.02 -21.75 -11.93
CA ILE A 22 19.58 -21.25 -10.62
C ILE A 22 19.13 -19.79 -10.69
N ARG A 23 19.91 -18.93 -11.35
CA ARG A 23 19.57 -17.52 -11.53
C ARG A 23 18.24 -17.39 -12.28
N ASP A 24 18.11 -18.09 -13.39
CA ASP A 24 16.93 -18.00 -14.25
C ASP A 24 15.70 -18.59 -13.55
N TYR A 25 15.83 -19.71 -12.83
CA TYR A 25 14.71 -20.27 -12.05
C TYR A 25 14.24 -19.33 -10.94
N THR A 26 15.17 -18.74 -10.19
CA THR A 26 14.83 -17.83 -9.08
C THR A 26 14.20 -16.54 -9.58
N TYR A 27 14.79 -15.92 -10.60
CA TYR A 27 14.32 -14.66 -11.14
C TYR A 27 13.03 -14.83 -11.95
N ALA A 28 12.99 -15.77 -12.88
CA ALA A 28 11.78 -16.03 -13.68
C ALA A 28 10.61 -16.52 -12.82
N GLY A 29 10.89 -17.26 -11.73
CA GLY A 29 9.86 -17.69 -10.79
C GLY A 29 9.07 -16.51 -10.21
N TRP A 30 9.75 -15.45 -9.77
CA TRP A 30 9.10 -14.25 -9.25
C TRP A 30 8.39 -13.43 -10.33
N GLN A 31 8.99 -13.30 -11.51
CA GLN A 31 8.35 -12.62 -12.65
C GLN A 31 7.05 -13.31 -13.06
N LEU A 32 7.03 -14.64 -13.10
CA LEU A 32 5.83 -15.41 -13.41
C LEU A 32 4.81 -15.34 -12.28
N TYR A 33 5.24 -15.37 -11.02
CA TYR A 33 4.32 -15.29 -9.88
C TYR A 33 3.59 -13.94 -9.82
N TYR A 34 4.27 -12.85 -10.16
CA TYR A 34 3.72 -11.50 -10.15
C TYR A 34 3.38 -10.95 -11.54
N SER A 35 3.25 -11.82 -12.56
CA SER A 35 3.02 -11.38 -13.95
C SER A 35 1.75 -10.56 -14.10
N ASP A 36 0.71 -10.94 -13.36
CA ASP A 36 -0.61 -10.31 -13.45
C ASP A 36 -0.73 -9.08 -12.52
N TYR A 37 0.31 -8.78 -11.75
CA TYR A 37 0.32 -7.64 -10.83
C TYR A 37 0.71 -6.36 -11.56
N THR A 38 0.08 -5.27 -11.16
CA THR A 38 0.46 -3.91 -11.54
C THR A 38 1.74 -3.47 -10.83
N ASP A 39 2.31 -2.35 -11.28
CA ASP A 39 3.45 -1.73 -10.62
C ASP A 39 3.05 -1.13 -9.27
N GLY A 40 3.90 -1.32 -8.26
CA GLY A 40 3.68 -0.83 -6.91
C GLY A 40 4.29 -1.70 -5.82
N LEU A 41 3.93 -1.37 -4.57
CA LEU A 41 4.28 -2.10 -3.37
C LEU A 41 3.63 -3.48 -3.37
N LEU A 42 4.42 -4.54 -3.23
CA LEU A 42 3.91 -5.93 -3.13
C LEU A 42 3.81 -6.38 -1.67
N LYS A 43 4.89 -6.23 -0.91
CA LYS A 43 5.01 -6.73 0.46
C LYS A 43 6.08 -5.99 1.24
N GLY A 44 5.84 -5.75 2.53
CA GLY A 44 6.76 -4.97 3.36
C GLY A 44 6.78 -3.51 2.91
N CYS A 45 7.96 -2.89 2.94
CA CYS A 45 8.13 -1.45 2.64
C CYS A 45 7.29 -0.56 3.57
N GLU A 46 7.15 -0.98 4.84
CA GLU A 46 6.45 -0.20 5.86
C GLU A 46 7.20 1.12 6.09
N ILE A 47 6.46 2.22 6.19
CA ILE A 47 7.02 3.55 6.31
C ILE A 47 6.86 3.99 7.76
N HIS A 48 7.98 4.31 8.40
CA HIS A 48 8.03 4.79 9.77
C HIS A 48 8.75 6.13 9.87
N THR A 49 8.40 6.92 10.87
CA THR A 49 9.09 8.18 11.16
C THR A 49 10.04 8.02 12.33
N GLU A 50 11.33 8.31 12.13
CA GLU A 50 12.36 8.23 13.17
C GLU A 50 13.35 9.40 13.05
N ASP A 51 13.46 10.22 14.09
CA ASP A 51 14.46 11.30 14.20
C ASP A 51 14.60 12.20 12.95
N GLY A 52 13.47 12.64 12.37
CA GLY A 52 13.47 13.49 11.17
C GLY A 52 13.76 12.73 9.86
N ARG A 53 13.65 11.40 9.87
CA ARG A 53 13.80 10.53 8.71
C ARG A 53 12.56 9.68 8.50
N LEU A 54 12.23 9.44 7.24
CA LEU A 54 11.33 8.36 6.84
C LEU A 54 12.17 7.11 6.67
N VAL A 55 11.89 6.08 7.46
CA VAL A 55 12.50 4.77 7.36
C VAL A 55 11.58 3.89 6.53
N ILE A 56 12.11 3.32 5.46
CA ILE A 56 11.41 2.41 4.56
C ILE A 56 11.89 1.01 4.90
N GLY A 57 11.00 0.22 5.48
CA GLY A 57 11.27 -1.14 5.91
C GLY A 57 11.59 -2.08 4.73
N LYS A 58 12.16 -3.24 5.06
CA LYS A 58 12.44 -4.30 4.08
C LYS A 58 11.18 -4.72 3.34
N GLY A 59 11.31 -5.12 2.08
CA GLY A 59 10.16 -5.50 1.29
C GLY A 59 10.42 -5.76 -0.18
N MET A 60 9.34 -5.74 -0.95
CA MET A 60 9.29 -6.05 -2.37
C MET A 60 8.46 -5.00 -3.10
N LEU A 61 9.03 -4.46 -4.17
CA LEU A 61 8.36 -3.57 -5.12
C LEU A 61 8.34 -4.23 -6.50
N LYS A 62 7.28 -4.01 -7.27
CA LYS A 62 7.22 -4.33 -8.70
C LYS A 62 7.27 -3.05 -9.51
N PHE A 63 8.15 -3.01 -10.49
CA PHE A 63 8.14 -1.98 -11.51
C PHE A 63 8.41 -2.63 -12.88
N HIS A 64 7.44 -2.50 -13.78
CA HIS A 64 7.35 -3.28 -15.01
C HIS A 64 7.51 -4.78 -14.73
N ASP A 65 8.43 -5.45 -15.42
CA ASP A 65 8.69 -6.88 -15.27
C ASP A 65 9.77 -7.19 -14.22
N PHE A 66 10.23 -6.21 -13.46
CA PHE A 66 11.28 -6.39 -12.46
C PHE A 66 10.73 -6.32 -11.03
N ILE A 67 11.19 -7.26 -10.19
CA ILE A 67 10.87 -7.31 -8.75
C ILE A 67 12.09 -6.83 -7.97
N TYR A 68 11.97 -5.67 -7.34
CA TYR A 68 13.00 -5.08 -6.50
C TYR A 68 12.88 -5.62 -5.09
N LEU A 69 13.97 -6.22 -4.58
CA LEU A 69 14.06 -6.75 -3.21
C LEU A 69 14.81 -5.77 -2.34
N LEU A 70 14.09 -5.10 -1.45
CA LEU A 70 14.66 -4.22 -0.44
C LEU A 70 15.05 -5.06 0.78
N MET A 71 16.32 -5.43 0.86
CA MET A 71 16.85 -6.37 1.88
C MET A 71 17.30 -5.68 3.18
N GLU A 72 17.50 -4.37 3.11
CA GLU A 72 17.90 -3.48 4.20
C GLU A 72 16.93 -2.30 4.26
N GLU A 73 16.93 -1.57 5.37
CA GLU A 73 16.10 -0.37 5.50
C GLU A 73 16.73 0.78 4.71
N GLU A 74 15.89 1.63 4.15
CA GLU A 74 16.33 2.86 3.46
C GLU A 74 15.79 4.06 4.20
N GLU A 75 16.59 5.13 4.26
CA GLU A 75 16.26 6.32 5.03
C GLU A 75 16.22 7.56 4.13
N VAL A 76 15.17 8.35 4.29
CA VAL A 76 15.05 9.65 3.61
C VAL A 76 14.81 10.74 4.64
N ALA A 77 15.77 11.65 4.80
CA ALA A 77 15.63 12.79 5.69
C ALA A 77 14.52 13.73 5.20
N TYR A 78 13.68 14.20 6.11
CA TYR A 78 12.64 15.19 5.85
C TYR A 78 12.83 16.43 6.73
N GLN A 79 12.26 17.54 6.28
CA GLN A 79 12.20 18.78 7.06
C GLN A 79 10.81 19.39 6.94
N PRO A 80 10.35 20.17 7.94
CA PRO A 80 9.17 21.00 7.80
C PRO A 80 9.34 21.98 6.66
N LYS A 81 8.38 22.00 5.72
CA LYS A 81 8.40 22.93 4.57
C LYS A 81 7.12 23.75 4.41
N ASN A 82 6.13 23.54 5.28
CA ASN A 82 4.80 24.16 5.17
C ASN A 82 4.21 24.02 3.75
N ARG A 83 4.36 22.83 3.16
CA ARG A 83 3.84 22.42 1.86
C ARG A 83 3.83 20.89 1.77
N TRP A 84 3.17 20.37 0.75
CA TRP A 84 3.17 18.94 0.47
C TRP A 84 4.58 18.45 0.12
N GLN A 85 4.92 17.30 0.66
CA GLN A 85 6.09 16.51 0.31
C GLN A 85 5.64 15.08 0.02
N VAL A 86 6.19 14.50 -1.04
CA VAL A 86 5.86 13.14 -1.51
C VAL A 86 7.11 12.30 -1.48
N LEU A 87 7.04 11.16 -0.80
CA LEU A 87 8.07 10.15 -0.89
C LEU A 87 7.86 9.36 -2.18
N LYS A 88 8.82 9.47 -3.09
CA LYS A 88 8.81 8.77 -4.38
C LYS A 88 9.90 7.71 -4.41
N ALA A 89 9.58 6.58 -5.05
CA ALA A 89 10.57 5.62 -5.51
C ALA A 89 10.77 5.81 -7.00
N GLU A 90 12.01 6.00 -7.44
CA GLU A 90 12.39 6.14 -8.85
C GLU A 90 13.25 4.97 -9.29
N PHE A 91 12.87 4.37 -10.41
CA PHE A 91 13.50 3.17 -10.95
C PHE A 91 14.41 3.52 -12.11
N SER A 92 15.58 2.88 -12.15
CA SER A 92 16.53 3.04 -13.24
C SER A 92 17.25 1.74 -13.55
N GLU A 93 17.61 1.60 -14.82
CA GLU A 93 18.32 0.45 -15.34
C GLU A 93 19.62 0.91 -15.99
N ASP A 94 20.70 0.19 -15.73
CA ASP A 94 22.02 0.45 -16.29
C ASP A 94 22.57 -0.85 -16.91
N GLU A 95 22.67 -0.84 -18.23
CA GLU A 95 23.19 -1.94 -19.06
C GLU A 95 24.61 -1.67 -19.58
N THR A 96 25.27 -0.62 -19.10
CA THR A 96 26.60 -0.23 -19.62
C THR A 96 27.71 -1.19 -19.21
N ASN A 97 27.50 -1.98 -18.14
CA ASN A 97 28.45 -2.97 -17.68
C ASN A 97 28.32 -4.29 -18.46
N LEU A 98 29.44 -4.85 -18.91
CA LEU A 98 29.45 -6.11 -19.70
C LEU A 98 29.16 -7.36 -18.86
N ASP A 99 29.37 -7.30 -17.55
CA ASP A 99 29.25 -8.44 -16.63
C ASP A 99 27.87 -8.51 -15.94
N TYR A 100 27.14 -7.39 -15.86
CA TYR A 100 25.82 -7.34 -15.22
C TYR A 100 24.93 -6.20 -15.75
N LYS A 101 23.62 -6.40 -15.62
CA LYS A 101 22.62 -5.32 -15.70
C LYS A 101 22.25 -4.88 -14.29
N ALA A 102 22.37 -3.58 -13.99
CA ALA A 102 22.00 -3.04 -12.69
C ALA A 102 20.58 -2.47 -12.74
N TYR A 103 19.76 -2.92 -11.81
CA TYR A 103 18.44 -2.36 -11.53
C TYR A 103 18.52 -1.63 -10.20
N ARG A 104 18.17 -0.34 -10.19
CA ARG A 104 18.28 0.51 -9.01
C ARG A 104 16.94 1.15 -8.70
N VAL A 105 16.64 1.23 -7.42
CA VAL A 105 15.57 2.05 -6.88
C VAL A 105 16.19 3.14 -6.01
N ARG A 106 15.75 4.38 -6.20
CA ARG A 106 16.14 5.53 -5.37
C ARG A 106 14.91 6.10 -4.69
N PHE A 107 15.00 6.30 -3.38
CA PHE A 107 13.96 6.95 -2.60
C PHE A 107 14.33 8.40 -2.33
N PHE A 108 13.38 9.31 -2.55
CA PHE A 108 13.60 10.74 -2.32
C PHE A 108 12.29 11.46 -2.05
N LEU A 109 12.41 12.65 -1.45
CA LEU A 109 11.28 13.57 -1.26
C LEU A 109 11.22 14.59 -2.36
N ASP A 110 10.01 14.80 -2.86
CA ASP A 110 9.69 15.78 -3.87
C ASP A 110 8.54 16.68 -3.41
N GLU A 111 8.51 17.92 -3.88
CA GLU A 111 7.41 18.85 -3.64
C GLU A 111 6.37 18.80 -4.77
N GLU A 112 6.77 18.34 -5.96
CA GLU A 112 5.84 18.09 -7.06
C GLU A 112 5.07 16.79 -6.84
N LEU A 113 3.73 16.86 -6.84
CA LEU A 113 2.87 15.69 -6.69
C LEU A 113 2.85 14.78 -7.93
N GLU A 114 3.25 15.32 -9.08
CA GLU A 114 3.25 14.61 -10.36
C GLU A 114 4.36 13.55 -10.37
N LEU A 115 4.05 12.37 -10.91
CA LEU A 115 5.01 11.27 -11.03
C LEU A 115 5.64 11.29 -12.42
N GLY A 116 6.96 11.15 -12.46
CA GLY A 116 7.66 10.78 -13.69
C GLY A 116 7.29 9.36 -14.15
N GLU A 117 7.59 9.03 -15.40
CA GLU A 117 7.24 7.73 -16.00
C GLU A 117 7.82 6.54 -15.23
N ASN A 118 8.99 6.72 -14.62
CA ASN A 118 9.72 5.74 -13.83
C ASN A 118 9.58 5.93 -12.32
N GLN A 119 8.50 6.56 -11.87
CA GLN A 119 8.29 6.90 -10.46
C GLN A 119 6.99 6.31 -9.91
N MET A 120 7.00 6.01 -8.61
CA MET A 120 5.79 5.69 -7.86
C MET A 120 5.73 6.44 -6.54
N GLU A 121 4.52 6.83 -6.14
CA GLU A 121 4.26 7.43 -4.84
C GLU A 121 4.21 6.34 -3.76
N MET A 122 4.98 6.53 -2.68
CA MET A 122 4.97 5.66 -1.51
C MET A 122 4.08 6.20 -0.40
N CYS A 123 4.19 7.51 -0.14
CA CYS A 123 3.32 8.26 0.76
C CYS A 123 3.47 9.76 0.48
N ARG A 124 2.61 10.58 1.08
CA ARG A 124 2.76 12.03 1.10
C ARG A 124 2.47 12.60 2.48
N PHE A 125 2.89 13.83 2.75
CA PHE A 125 2.58 14.53 4.00
C PHE A 125 2.73 16.04 3.83
N TYR A 126 2.03 16.80 4.65
CA TYR A 126 2.27 18.23 4.82
C TYR A 126 2.82 18.46 6.23
N LEU A 127 4.10 18.81 6.35
CA LEU A 127 4.73 19.03 7.66
C LEU A 127 4.88 20.52 7.95
N ARG A 128 4.25 20.96 9.05
CA ARG A 128 4.30 22.34 9.54
C ARG A 128 5.56 22.59 10.36
N GLU A 129 6.05 23.83 10.29
CA GLU A 129 7.14 24.26 11.17
C GLU A 129 6.74 24.11 12.65
N GLY A 130 7.65 23.57 13.46
CA GLY A 130 7.43 23.31 14.88
C GLY A 130 6.63 22.04 15.20
N SER A 131 6.17 21.30 14.19
CA SER A 131 5.49 20.02 14.37
C SER A 131 6.43 18.82 14.19
N ALA A 132 6.05 17.69 14.77
CA ALA A 132 6.64 16.38 14.49
C ALA A 132 5.72 15.61 13.54
N LEU A 133 6.31 15.00 12.51
CA LEU A 133 5.58 14.11 11.61
C LEU A 133 5.26 12.80 12.35
N ARG A 134 4.01 12.35 12.31
CA ARG A 134 3.60 11.05 12.87
C ARG A 134 3.22 10.07 11.77
N ASP A 135 3.48 8.81 12.02
CA ASP A 135 3.10 7.64 11.22
C ASP A 135 2.01 6.77 11.89
N SER A 136 1.58 7.15 13.10
CA SER A 136 0.51 6.49 13.85
C SER A 136 -0.83 7.24 13.78
N TYR A 137 -1.93 6.49 13.71
CA TYR A 137 -3.29 7.02 13.52
C TYR A 137 -4.20 6.63 14.69
N LYS A 138 -5.10 7.54 15.08
CA LYS A 138 -6.06 7.32 16.18
C LYS A 138 -7.24 6.45 15.76
N ASN A 139 -7.71 6.64 14.53
CA ASN A 139 -8.85 5.94 13.94
C ASN A 139 -8.75 6.02 12.41
N PHE A 140 -9.72 5.45 11.69
CA PHE A 140 -9.70 5.46 10.23
C PHE A 140 -9.74 6.89 9.67
N ALA A 141 -10.61 7.76 10.18
CA ALA A 141 -10.72 9.15 9.73
C ALA A 141 -9.42 9.96 9.95
N ASP A 142 -8.63 9.64 10.98
CA ASP A 142 -7.35 10.30 11.27
C ASP A 142 -6.29 10.06 10.18
N MET A 143 -6.44 9.03 9.33
CA MET A 143 -5.51 8.70 8.24
C MET A 143 -5.56 9.70 7.07
N SER A 144 -6.61 10.52 6.96
CA SER A 144 -6.72 11.60 5.98
C SER A 144 -6.36 12.97 6.56
N THR A 145 -5.83 13.03 7.79
CA THR A 145 -5.39 14.29 8.40
C THR A 145 -4.38 14.98 7.48
N GLU A 146 -4.69 16.23 7.13
CA GLU A 146 -3.88 17.01 6.18
C GLU A 146 -2.47 17.29 6.70
N TYR A 147 -2.37 17.64 7.99
CA TYR A 147 -1.14 18.14 8.59
C TYR A 147 -0.44 17.11 9.49
N ASP A 148 0.88 17.16 9.44
CA ASP A 148 1.82 16.51 10.37
C ASP A 148 1.62 15.00 10.50
N THR A 149 1.01 14.37 9.49
CA THR A 149 0.67 12.95 9.46
C THR A 149 1.09 12.36 8.12
N VAL A 150 1.75 11.21 8.13
CA VAL A 150 2.02 10.43 6.91
C VAL A 150 0.69 10.00 6.31
N ASN A 151 0.50 10.23 5.01
CA ASN A 151 -0.71 9.86 4.29
C ASN A 151 -0.39 8.76 3.27
N LEU A 152 -1.04 7.61 3.46
CA LEU A 152 -0.87 6.40 2.65
C LEU A 152 -1.99 6.20 1.62
N ILE A 153 -2.98 7.11 1.55
CA ILE A 153 -4.18 6.96 0.71
C ILE A 153 -3.78 6.80 -0.75
N CYS A 154 -2.82 7.59 -1.22
CA CYS A 154 -2.38 7.58 -2.62
C CYS A 154 -1.11 6.75 -2.88
N ALA A 155 -0.68 5.95 -1.90
CA ALA A 155 0.42 5.01 -2.09
C ALA A 155 0.12 4.07 -3.27
N THR A 156 1.13 3.83 -4.11
CA THR A 156 1.02 2.95 -5.26
C THR A 156 1.20 1.51 -4.80
N VAL A 157 0.10 0.80 -4.61
CA VAL A 157 0.11 -0.61 -4.19
C VAL A 157 -0.26 -1.51 -5.35
N ALA A 158 0.57 -2.52 -5.59
CA ALA A 158 0.37 -3.49 -6.65
C ALA A 158 -0.87 -4.35 -6.34
N GLY A 159 -1.75 -4.48 -7.31
CA GLY A 159 -2.86 -5.43 -7.32
C GLY A 159 -2.95 -6.16 -8.66
N ILE A 160 -3.78 -7.19 -8.73
CA ILE A 160 -3.95 -8.04 -9.90
C ILE A 160 -4.83 -7.32 -10.93
N GLY A 161 -4.27 -7.03 -12.10
CA GLY A 161 -4.92 -6.30 -13.20
C GLY A 161 -5.06 -4.79 -12.97
N GLU A 162 -5.26 -4.35 -11.74
CA GLU A 162 -5.32 -2.94 -11.34
C GLU A 162 -4.66 -2.70 -9.99
N LYS A 163 -4.21 -1.46 -9.73
CA LYS A 163 -3.63 -1.05 -8.45
C LYS A 163 -4.67 -1.15 -7.33
N THR A 164 -4.26 -1.44 -6.10
CA THR A 164 -5.16 -1.50 -4.94
C THR A 164 -4.80 -0.46 -3.87
N LEU A 165 -5.48 -0.53 -2.72
CA LEU A 165 -5.27 0.34 -1.56
C LEU A 165 -4.14 -0.16 -0.66
N HIS A 166 -3.54 0.77 0.08
CA HIS A 166 -2.52 0.42 1.07
C HIS A 166 -3.08 -0.51 2.16
N PRO A 167 -2.42 -1.63 2.49
CA PRO A 167 -2.91 -2.60 3.47
C PRO A 167 -3.27 -2.00 4.83
N ALA A 168 -2.49 -1.02 5.30
CA ALA A 168 -2.76 -0.31 6.56
C ALA A 168 -4.13 0.39 6.58
N LEU A 169 -4.58 0.97 5.45
CA LEU A 169 -5.90 1.61 5.35
C LEU A 169 -6.99 0.57 5.55
N LEU A 170 -6.85 -0.58 4.89
CA LEU A 170 -7.86 -1.64 4.94
C LEU A 170 -7.92 -2.30 6.31
N LEU A 171 -6.78 -2.53 6.95
CA LEU A 171 -6.71 -3.06 8.31
C LEU A 171 -7.35 -2.11 9.32
N GLN A 172 -7.05 -0.81 9.24
CA GLN A 172 -7.67 0.19 10.11
C GLN A 172 -9.18 0.31 9.87
N PHE A 173 -9.62 0.27 8.60
CA PHE A 173 -11.03 0.28 8.22
C PHE A 173 -11.80 -0.88 8.87
N VAL A 174 -11.28 -2.11 8.76
CA VAL A 174 -12.00 -3.27 9.29
C VAL A 174 -11.94 -3.38 10.81
N GLU A 175 -10.87 -2.88 11.43
CA GLU A 175 -10.81 -2.76 12.89
C GLU A 175 -11.94 -1.85 13.40
N GLU A 176 -12.12 -0.69 12.78
CA GLU A 176 -13.20 0.22 13.17
C GLU A 176 -14.58 -0.34 12.81
N LEU A 177 -14.74 -0.90 11.61
CA LEU A 177 -15.98 -1.55 11.15
C LEU A 177 -16.40 -2.68 12.11
N TRP A 178 -15.46 -3.50 12.57
CA TRP A 178 -15.71 -4.61 13.48
C TRP A 178 -16.16 -4.17 14.87
N ASN A 179 -15.74 -2.99 15.32
CA ASN A 179 -16.12 -2.48 16.64
C ASN A 179 -17.46 -1.72 16.65
N MET A 180 -18.08 -1.49 15.49
CA MET A 180 -19.42 -0.87 15.40
C MET A 180 -20.52 -1.72 16.07
N LYS A 181 -21.61 -1.12 16.52
CA LYS A 181 -22.73 -1.91 17.07
C LYS A 181 -23.57 -2.61 16.00
N GLU A 182 -23.78 -1.95 14.88
CA GLU A 182 -24.60 -2.47 13.77
C GLU A 182 -23.72 -2.94 12.62
N LYS A 183 -23.81 -4.24 12.34
CA LYS A 183 -23.14 -4.91 11.22
C LYS A 183 -24.08 -5.90 10.57
N ASP A 184 -23.96 -6.03 9.25
CA ASP A 184 -24.62 -7.10 8.51
C ASP A 184 -23.61 -8.17 8.07
N ALA A 185 -24.11 -9.22 7.39
CA ALA A 185 -23.29 -10.33 6.93
C ALA A 185 -22.16 -9.89 5.97
N ALA A 186 -22.37 -8.84 5.17
CA ALA A 186 -21.34 -8.33 4.27
C ALA A 186 -20.21 -7.66 5.07
N ASP A 187 -20.52 -6.98 6.18
CA ASP A 187 -19.52 -6.41 7.07
C ASP A 187 -18.64 -7.49 7.72
N PHE A 188 -19.25 -8.59 8.21
CA PHE A 188 -18.49 -9.72 8.75
C PHE A 188 -17.61 -10.38 7.69
N GLY A 189 -18.14 -10.53 6.47
CA GLY A 189 -17.41 -11.11 5.34
C GLY A 189 -16.18 -10.30 4.96
N ILE A 190 -16.33 -8.98 4.79
CA ILE A 190 -15.21 -8.12 4.38
C ILE A 190 -14.13 -8.02 5.48
N CYS A 191 -14.52 -7.96 6.76
CA CYS A 191 -13.57 -7.96 7.88
C CYS A 191 -12.74 -9.24 7.90
N SER A 192 -13.41 -10.40 7.83
CA SER A 192 -12.75 -11.70 7.85
C SER A 192 -11.78 -11.87 6.68
N LEU A 193 -12.18 -11.41 5.49
CA LEU A 193 -11.37 -11.47 4.28
C LEU A 193 -10.13 -10.57 4.37
N ILE A 194 -10.30 -9.31 4.77
CA ILE A 194 -9.19 -8.35 4.91
C ILE A 194 -8.20 -8.81 5.98
N TRP A 195 -8.65 -9.29 7.14
CA TRP A 195 -7.74 -9.80 8.16
C TRP A 195 -7.02 -11.07 7.74
N ASN A 196 -7.70 -12.02 7.11
CA ASN A 196 -7.04 -13.23 6.62
C ASN A 196 -5.96 -12.89 5.58
N ALA A 197 -6.24 -11.93 4.70
CA ALA A 197 -5.29 -11.43 3.71
C ALA A 197 -4.28 -10.40 4.24
N GLN A 198 -4.35 -10.05 5.54
CA GLN A 198 -3.49 -9.03 6.15
C GLN A 198 -3.51 -7.69 5.39
N GLY A 199 -4.71 -7.25 4.99
CA GLY A 199 -4.91 -6.02 4.22
C GLY A 199 -4.60 -6.13 2.72
N ARG A 200 -4.10 -7.26 2.21
CA ARG A 200 -3.83 -7.44 0.77
C ARG A 200 -5.06 -7.92 0.02
N VAL A 201 -5.91 -6.97 -0.37
CA VAL A 201 -7.18 -7.27 -1.06
C VAL A 201 -7.26 -6.51 -2.38
N GLU A 202 -7.75 -7.18 -3.42
CA GLU A 202 -7.91 -6.60 -4.76
C GLU A 202 -8.96 -5.49 -4.79
N ARG A 203 -8.74 -4.44 -5.59
CA ARG A 203 -9.65 -3.29 -5.70
C ARG A 203 -11.08 -3.70 -6.03
N LYS A 204 -11.27 -4.66 -6.94
CA LYS A 204 -12.58 -5.21 -7.31
C LYS A 204 -13.40 -5.72 -6.11
N VAL A 205 -12.76 -6.29 -5.10
CA VAL A 205 -13.44 -6.81 -3.90
C VAL A 205 -13.90 -5.66 -3.02
N ILE A 206 -13.06 -4.65 -2.86
CA ILE A 206 -13.36 -3.43 -2.11
C ILE A 206 -14.52 -2.68 -2.79
N ALA A 207 -14.43 -2.48 -4.11
CA ALA A 207 -15.47 -1.85 -4.92
C ALA A 207 -16.80 -2.61 -4.83
N ALA A 208 -16.79 -3.95 -4.89
CA ALA A 208 -18.00 -4.75 -4.76
C ALA A 208 -18.67 -4.57 -3.38
N TYR A 209 -17.88 -4.51 -2.30
CA TYR A 209 -18.40 -4.19 -0.98
C TYR A 209 -19.03 -2.79 -0.93
N LEU A 210 -18.34 -1.77 -1.47
CA LEU A 210 -18.84 -0.39 -1.49
C LEU A 210 -20.12 -0.24 -2.33
N CYS A 211 -20.19 -0.84 -3.52
CA CYS A 211 -21.41 -0.89 -4.35
C CYS A 211 -22.61 -1.48 -3.58
N GLY A 212 -22.38 -2.50 -2.74
CA GLY A 212 -23.42 -3.10 -1.92
C GLY A 212 -23.89 -2.21 -0.76
N LYS A 213 -23.08 -1.24 -0.34
CA LYS A 213 -23.34 -0.36 0.82
C LYS A 213 -23.84 1.03 0.45
N LEU A 214 -23.41 1.54 -0.70
CA LEU A 214 -23.61 2.91 -1.12
C LEU A 214 -24.23 2.93 -2.51
N ALA A 215 -25.48 3.38 -2.60
CA ALA A 215 -26.22 3.44 -3.86
C ALA A 215 -25.59 4.39 -4.90
N ASP A 216 -24.77 5.35 -4.44
CA ASP A 216 -24.09 6.34 -5.28
C ASP A 216 -22.63 5.97 -5.63
N HIS A 217 -22.12 4.80 -5.18
CA HIS A 217 -20.79 4.35 -5.55
C HIS A 217 -20.81 3.77 -6.97
N THR A 218 -19.95 4.28 -7.85
CA THR A 218 -19.81 3.79 -9.23
C THR A 218 -18.34 3.47 -9.54
N ALA A 219 -18.14 2.43 -10.36
CA ALA A 219 -16.80 1.99 -10.74
C ALA A 219 -16.02 3.00 -11.61
N GLU A 220 -16.71 3.99 -12.19
CA GLU A 220 -16.14 4.93 -13.17
C GLU A 220 -15.32 6.08 -12.54
N LYS A 221 -15.38 6.27 -11.21
CA LYS A 221 -14.61 7.30 -10.47
C LYS A 221 -13.85 6.72 -9.27
N ASN A 222 -13.27 5.54 -9.46
CA ASN A 222 -12.78 4.72 -8.36
C ASN A 222 -11.30 4.97 -8.01
N ASP A 223 -10.90 6.23 -7.88
CA ASP A 223 -9.55 6.56 -7.37
C ASP A 223 -9.46 6.29 -5.85
N ASN A 224 -8.23 6.27 -5.31
CA ASN A 224 -8.03 5.93 -3.91
C ASN A 224 -8.73 6.88 -2.94
N ASN A 225 -8.83 8.18 -3.27
CA ASN A 225 -9.48 9.17 -2.42
C ASN A 225 -10.99 8.94 -2.37
N ARG A 226 -11.61 8.61 -3.51
CA ARG A 226 -13.04 8.27 -3.56
C ARG A 226 -13.33 7.01 -2.75
N ILE A 227 -12.55 5.94 -2.93
CA ILE A 227 -12.75 4.68 -2.17
C ILE A 227 -12.56 4.94 -0.67
N TYR A 228 -11.52 5.68 -0.29
CA TYR A 228 -11.29 6.05 1.10
C TYR A 228 -12.47 6.85 1.69
N GLY A 229 -12.94 7.89 0.99
CA GLY A 229 -14.08 8.69 1.45
C GLY A 229 -15.38 7.88 1.56
N ASP A 230 -15.60 6.91 0.68
CA ASP A 230 -16.75 6.01 0.75
C ASP A 230 -16.64 5.03 1.94
N MET A 231 -15.44 4.52 2.24
CA MET A 231 -15.17 3.74 3.45
C MET A 231 -15.42 4.58 4.72
N GLU A 232 -14.97 5.82 4.74
CA GLU A 232 -15.20 6.77 5.85
C GLU A 232 -16.69 7.03 6.04
N ARG A 233 -17.46 7.21 4.95
CA ARG A 233 -18.92 7.37 5.01
C ARG A 233 -19.61 6.16 5.63
N ILE A 234 -19.15 4.94 5.37
CA ILE A 234 -19.72 3.73 5.97
C ILE A 234 -19.51 3.73 7.49
N ILE A 235 -18.31 4.07 7.94
CA ILE A 235 -17.96 4.20 9.36
C ILE A 235 -18.76 5.35 10.01
N GLY A 236 -18.81 6.52 9.37
CA GLY A 236 -19.48 7.72 9.88
C GLY A 236 -21.00 7.64 9.92
N ASN A 237 -21.65 7.15 8.85
CA ASN A 237 -23.12 7.12 8.76
C ASN A 237 -23.78 6.24 9.84
N LYS A 238 -23.14 5.11 10.16
CA LYS A 238 -23.62 4.21 11.21
C LYS A 238 -23.31 4.74 12.62
N SER A 239 -22.32 5.63 12.76
CA SER A 239 -22.05 6.36 14.00
C SER A 239 -23.10 7.46 14.26
N PHE A 240 -23.51 8.20 13.22
CA PHE A 240 -24.49 9.29 13.31
C PHE A 240 -25.95 8.85 13.48
N ARG A 241 -26.35 7.64 13.06
CA ARG A 241 -27.71 7.12 13.31
C ARG A 241 -28.06 7.01 14.79
N MET A 242 -27.08 7.11 15.71
CA MET A 242 -27.31 7.09 17.16
C MET A 242 -27.71 8.44 17.78
N GLU A 243 -27.40 9.59 17.17
CA GLU A 243 -27.63 10.89 17.84
C GLU A 243 -29.06 11.43 17.68
N ARG A 244 -29.87 10.87 16.77
CA ARG A 244 -31.29 11.23 16.65
C ARG A 244 -32.17 10.38 17.57
N LYS A 245 -32.02 10.56 18.89
CA LYS A 245 -33.08 10.18 19.83
C LYS A 245 -34.09 11.33 19.97
N THR A 246 -35.32 11.05 19.56
CA THR A 246 -36.52 11.89 19.71
C THR A 246 -36.63 12.43 21.15
N PRO A 247 -36.90 13.73 21.36
CA PRO A 247 -37.09 14.27 22.71
C PRO A 247 -38.34 13.63 23.34
N LYS A 248 -38.15 12.98 24.49
CA LYS A 248 -39.26 12.48 25.31
C LYS A 248 -40.10 13.68 25.75
N ARG A 249 -41.36 13.74 25.32
CA ARG A 249 -42.36 14.63 25.91
C ARG A 249 -42.54 14.22 27.37
N ILE A 250 -42.16 15.11 28.28
CA ILE A 250 -42.54 15.02 29.69
C ILE A 250 -43.99 15.48 29.76
N VAL A 251 -44.90 14.55 30.04
CA VAL A 251 -46.27 14.87 30.47
C VAL A 251 -46.19 15.07 31.98
N VAL A 252 -46.52 16.27 32.44
CA VAL A 252 -46.68 16.57 33.86
C VAL A 252 -48.16 16.36 34.17
N GLU A 253 -48.46 15.41 35.06
CA GLU A 253 -49.77 15.26 35.71
C GLU A 253 -49.96 16.32 36.80
#